data_AF-A0A3M9MUN5-F1
#
_entry.id   AF-A0A3M9MUN5-F1
#
_cell.length_a   1.000
_cell.length_b   1.000
_cell.length_c   1.000
_cell.angle_alpha   90.00
_cell.angle_beta   90.00
_cell.angle_gamma   90.00
#
_symmetry.space_group_name_H-M   'P 1'
#
loop_
_entity.id
_entity.type
_entity.pdbx_description
1 polymer ?
#
loop_
_entity_poly.entity_id
_entity_poly.type
_entity_poly.pdbx_seq_one_letter_code
_entity_poly.pdbx_strand_id
1 'polypeptide(L)'
;LRVFDDKGAGTLTRIYSALNYAYQNGKAGDVVNMSLRVDGSTMLDDLVKKTAAKGMFVVVAAGNSYVDCKADSPARVVAPNVYVVSNMDSNGKFSPTSNFGASVRYAAP
;
A
#
# COMPACT_ATOMS: atom_id res chain seq x y z
N LEU A 1 -5.29 -4.93 12.41
CA LEU A 1 -6.45 -5.60 11.80
C LEU A 1 -5.95 -6.82 11.03
N ARG A 2 -6.56 -7.99 11.20
CA ARG A 2 -6.12 -9.21 10.52
C ARG A 2 -6.81 -9.33 9.16
N VAL A 3 -6.04 -9.24 8.08
CA VAL A 3 -6.54 -9.33 6.68
C VAL A 3 -6.08 -10.58 5.93
N PHE A 4 -5.06 -11.27 6.48
CA PHE A 4 -4.51 -12.52 5.97
C PHE A 4 -4.73 -13.66 6.97
N ASP A 5 -4.93 -14.87 6.44
CA ASP A 5 -4.90 -16.10 7.22
C ASP A 5 -3.46 -16.53 7.56
N ASP A 6 -3.30 -17.68 8.24
CA ASP A 6 -1.99 -18.18 8.68
C ASP A 6 -1.07 -18.57 7.50
N LYS A 7 -1.60 -18.68 6.28
CA LYS A 7 -0.84 -18.97 5.06
C LYS A 7 -0.52 -17.70 4.27
N GLY A 8 -0.87 -16.52 4.79
CA GLY A 8 -0.70 -15.25 4.08
C GLY A 8 -1.75 -15.01 3.00
N ALA A 9 -2.82 -15.80 2.93
CA ALA A 9 -3.89 -15.62 1.95
C ALA A 9 -4.96 -14.65 2.48
N GLY A 10 -5.40 -13.74 1.61
CA GLY A 10 -6.33 -12.67 1.95
C GLY A 10 -7.24 -12.38 0.76
N THR A 11 -8.40 -11.79 1.04
CA THR A 11 -9.34 -11.41 -0.01
C THR A 11 -9.45 -9.90 -0.10
N LEU A 12 -9.74 -9.39 -1.30
CA LEU A 12 -9.99 -7.97 -1.51
C LEU A 12 -11.05 -7.45 -0.54
N THR A 13 -12.13 -8.21 -0.31
CA THR A 13 -13.19 -7.85 0.64
C THR A 13 -12.66 -7.70 2.06
N ARG A 14 -11.83 -8.62 2.56
CA ARG A 14 -11.24 -8.52 3.90
C ARG A 14 -10.32 -7.31 4.04
N ILE A 15 -9.48 -7.07 3.03
CA ILE A 15 -8.57 -5.92 2.99
C ILE A 15 -9.39 -4.62 3.00
N TYR A 16 -10.42 -4.53 2.15
CA TYR A 16 -11.30 -3.38 2.08
C TYR A 16 -12.03 -3.13 3.40
N SER A 17 -12.65 -4.16 4.00
CA SER A 17 -13.34 -4.04 5.28
C SER A 17 -12.42 -3.58 6.41
N ALA A 18 -11.18 -4.07 6.45
CA ALA A 18 -10.20 -3.63 7.44
C ALA A 18 -9.78 -2.17 7.20
N LEU A 19 -9.47 -1.78 5.97
CA LEU A 19 -9.14 -0.38 5.68
C LEU A 19 -10.33 0.53 5.98
N ASN A 20 -11.56 0.09 5.72
CA ASN A 20 -12.75 0.88 6.01
C ASN A 20 -12.96 1.04 7.52
N TYR A 21 -12.68 0.01 8.30
CA TYR A 21 -12.66 0.12 9.76
C TYR A 21 -11.60 1.13 10.23
N ALA A 22 -10.39 1.10 9.67
CA ALA A 22 -9.35 2.09 9.98
C ALA A 22 -9.76 3.51 9.56
N TYR A 23 -10.37 3.67 8.40
CA TYR A 23 -10.91 4.95 7.93
C TYR A 23 -11.99 5.50 8.88
N GLN A 24 -12.90 4.66 9.37
CA GLN A 24 -13.98 5.08 10.27
C GLN A 24 -13.44 5.48 11.65
N ASN A 25 -12.52 4.70 12.22
CA ASN A 25 -12.10 4.83 13.61
C ASN A 25 -10.79 5.60 13.82
N GLY A 26 -9.97 5.73 12.76
CA GLY A 26 -8.72 6.48 12.80
C GLY A 26 -8.93 7.99 12.75
N LYS A 27 -7.88 8.73 13.09
CA LYS A 27 -7.85 10.19 13.14
C LYS A 27 -6.62 10.74 12.42
N ALA A 28 -6.62 12.04 12.12
CA ALA A 28 -5.48 12.69 11.49
C ALA A 28 -4.18 12.46 12.30
N GLY A 29 -3.09 12.16 11.60
CA GLY A 29 -1.81 11.78 12.20
C GLY A 29 -1.62 10.28 12.44
N ASP A 30 -2.69 9.47 12.41
CA ASP A 30 -2.54 8.01 12.48
C ASP A 30 -1.92 7.45 11.19
N VAL A 31 -1.28 6.28 11.30
CA VAL A 31 -0.60 5.61 10.19
C VAL A 31 -1.24 4.26 9.87
N VAL A 32 -1.52 4.01 8.61
CA VAL A 32 -1.92 2.71 8.08
C VAL A 32 -0.78 2.14 7.24
N ASN A 33 -0.23 1.02 7.66
CA ASN A 33 0.77 0.28 6.89
C ASN A 33 0.12 -0.87 6.09
N MET A 34 0.28 -0.85 4.77
CA MET A 34 -0.30 -1.80 3.82
C MET A 34 0.82 -2.55 3.08
N SER A 35 1.42 -3.52 3.77
CA SER A 35 2.41 -4.45 3.19
C SER A 35 1.71 -5.59 2.45
N LEU A 36 0.97 -5.24 1.39
CA LEU A 36 0.17 -6.19 0.61
C LEU A 36 0.10 -5.80 -0.87
N ARG A 37 -0.34 -6.76 -1.69
CA ARG A 37 -0.63 -6.59 -3.10
C ARG A 37 -1.96 -7.28 -3.43
N VAL A 38 -2.75 -6.64 -4.28
CA VAL A 38 -3.88 -7.25 -5.01
C VAL A 38 -3.88 -6.73 -6.45
N ASP A 39 -4.57 -7.45 -7.34
CA ASP A 39 -4.86 -6.96 -8.67
C ASP A 39 -5.60 -5.63 -8.63
N GLY A 40 -5.53 -4.90 -9.74
CA GLY A 40 -5.96 -3.52 -9.72
C GLY A 40 -7.44 -3.31 -9.35
N SER A 41 -7.68 -2.67 -8.21
CA SER A 41 -9.02 -2.38 -7.69
C SER A 41 -9.24 -0.88 -7.44
N THR A 42 -10.07 -0.23 -8.28
CA THR A 42 -10.46 1.19 -8.09
C THR A 42 -11.14 1.41 -6.74
N MET A 43 -11.95 0.43 -6.30
CA MET A 43 -12.64 0.50 -5.01
C MET A 43 -11.66 0.58 -3.82
N LEU A 44 -10.59 -0.22 -3.83
CA LEU A 44 -9.57 -0.16 -2.78
C LEU A 44 -8.77 1.15 -2.85
N ASP A 45 -8.39 1.57 -4.06
CA ASP A 45 -7.65 2.81 -4.27
C ASP A 45 -8.40 4.03 -3.74
N ASP A 46 -9.70 4.13 -4.04
CA ASP A 46 -10.51 5.25 -3.60
C ASP A 46 -10.66 5.29 -2.07
N LEU A 47 -10.72 4.12 -1.43
CA LEU A 47 -10.73 4.05 0.03
C LEU A 47 -9.36 4.45 0.62
N VAL A 48 -8.25 4.08 -0.01
CA VAL A 48 -6.91 4.55 0.38
C VAL A 48 -6.84 6.08 0.28
N LYS A 49 -7.28 6.65 -0.84
CA LYS A 49 -7.32 8.11 -1.03
C LYS A 49 -8.20 8.81 0.01
N LYS A 50 -9.38 8.26 0.32
CA LYS A 50 -10.27 8.79 1.38
C LYS A 50 -9.63 8.73 2.75
N THR A 51 -8.96 7.62 3.06
CA THR A 51 -8.21 7.45 4.33
C THR A 51 -7.12 8.50 4.44
N ALA A 52 -6.33 8.68 3.38
CA ALA A 52 -5.26 9.67 3.34
C ALA A 52 -5.79 11.12 3.43
N ALA A 53 -6.91 11.41 2.75
CA ALA A 53 -7.58 12.71 2.78
C ALA A 53 -8.19 13.05 4.16
N LYS A 54 -8.44 12.05 5.03
CA LYS A 54 -8.81 12.26 6.44
C LYS A 54 -7.63 12.80 7.29
N GLY A 55 -6.45 12.93 6.70
CA GLY A 55 -5.21 13.35 7.38
C GLY A 55 -4.43 12.20 8.01
N MET A 56 -4.81 10.96 7.72
CA MET A 56 -4.01 9.78 8.08
C MET A 56 -2.89 9.58 7.05
N PHE A 57 -1.78 8.98 7.46
CA PHE A 57 -0.72 8.57 6.54
C PHE A 57 -0.94 7.12 6.11
N VAL A 58 -0.82 6.83 4.82
CA VAL A 58 -0.92 5.46 4.29
C VAL A 58 0.41 5.08 3.67
N VAL A 59 1.08 4.10 4.24
CA VAL A 59 2.34 3.54 3.73
C VAL A 59 2.03 2.25 3.00
N VAL A 60 2.52 2.11 1.78
CA VAL A 60 2.22 1.01 0.86
C VAL A 60 3.53 0.41 0.35
N ALA A 61 3.65 -0.92 0.39
CA ALA A 61 4.75 -1.59 -0.26
C ALA A 61 4.57 -1.52 -1.79
N ALA A 62 5.63 -1.20 -2.54
CA ALA A 62 5.60 -1.24 -4.00
C ALA A 62 5.31 -2.66 -4.52
N GLY A 63 5.80 -3.68 -3.81
CA GLY A 63 5.69 -5.10 -4.14
C GLY A 63 7.04 -5.73 -4.50
N ASN A 64 7.08 -7.07 -4.57
CA ASN A 64 8.30 -7.87 -4.70
C ASN A 64 8.29 -8.75 -5.95
N SER A 65 7.94 -8.19 -7.12
CA SER A 65 7.82 -8.96 -8.37
C SER A 65 8.54 -8.34 -9.57
N TYR A 66 9.31 -7.28 -9.37
CA TYR A 66 9.99 -6.53 -10.44
C TYR A 66 9.04 -6.12 -11.59
N VAL A 67 7.87 -5.60 -11.23
CA VAL A 67 6.89 -5.05 -12.17
C VAL A 67 6.54 -3.61 -11.88
N ASP A 68 5.96 -2.94 -12.88
CA ASP A 68 5.42 -1.59 -12.76
C ASP A 68 4.17 -1.60 -11.85
N CYS A 69 4.18 -0.80 -10.79
CA CYS A 69 3.11 -0.69 -9.80
C CYS A 69 1.76 -0.30 -10.41
N LYS A 70 1.71 0.25 -11.64
CA LYS A 70 0.46 0.67 -12.29
C LYS A 70 -0.64 -0.40 -12.35
N ALA A 71 -0.27 -1.68 -12.33
CA ALA A 71 -1.21 -2.79 -12.39
C ALA A 71 -1.75 -3.23 -11.00
N ASP A 72 -1.13 -2.77 -9.91
CA ASP A 72 -1.33 -3.32 -8.57
C ASP A 72 -1.98 -2.31 -7.63
N SER A 73 -2.92 -2.77 -6.81
CA SER A 73 -3.45 -1.98 -5.70
C SER A 73 -2.88 -2.45 -4.36
N PRO A 74 -2.66 -1.52 -3.41
CA PRO A 74 -2.78 -0.06 -3.54
C PRO A 74 -1.51 0.62 -4.10
N ALA A 75 -0.53 -0.15 -4.59
CA ALA A 75 0.77 0.37 -5.02
C ALA A 75 0.70 1.38 -6.18
N ARG A 76 -0.35 1.37 -7.01
CA ARG A 76 -0.56 2.40 -8.05
C ARG A 76 -1.10 3.74 -7.53
N VAL A 77 -1.54 3.82 -6.27
CA VAL A 77 -2.21 5.01 -5.76
C VAL A 77 -1.22 6.16 -5.61
N VAL A 78 -1.57 7.30 -6.20
CA VAL A 78 -0.87 8.57 -6.02
C VAL A 78 -1.83 9.59 -5.41
N ALA A 79 -1.54 10.01 -4.18
CA ALA A 79 -2.30 11.03 -3.45
C ALA A 79 -1.44 11.63 -2.33
N PRO A 80 -1.77 12.83 -1.82
CA PRO A 80 -1.20 13.33 -0.58
C PRO A 80 -1.36 12.33 0.55
N ASN A 81 -0.38 12.28 1.46
CA ASN A 81 -0.31 11.32 2.57
C ASN A 81 -0.28 9.84 2.20
N VAL A 82 -0.08 9.48 0.92
CA VAL A 82 0.17 8.10 0.47
C VAL A 82 1.63 7.95 0.07
N TYR A 83 2.30 6.96 0.66
CA TYR A 83 3.73 6.71 0.49
C TYR A 83 3.94 5.30 -0.04
N VAL A 84 4.19 5.19 -1.35
CA VAL A 84 4.57 3.92 -1.98
C VAL A 84 6.08 3.78 -1.91
N VAL A 85 6.55 2.70 -1.27
CA VAL A 85 7.96 2.48 -0.92
C VAL A 85 8.51 1.26 -1.66
N SER A 86 9.57 1.46 -2.45
CA SER A 86 10.35 0.37 -3.06
C SER A 86 11.40 -0.18 -2.09
N ASN A 87 11.83 -1.42 -2.33
CA ASN A 87 12.85 -2.08 -1.54
C ASN A 87 14.26 -1.82 -2.12
N MET A 88 15.24 -1.60 -1.24
CA MET A 88 16.67 -1.49 -1.56
C MET A 88 17.52 -2.32 -0.60
N ASP A 89 18.74 -2.66 -0.98
CA ASP A 89 19.67 -3.36 -0.09
C ASP A 89 20.31 -2.41 0.94
N SER A 90 21.13 -2.97 1.84
CA SER A 90 21.86 -2.22 2.87
C SER A 90 22.90 -1.24 2.33
N ASN A 91 23.24 -1.31 1.04
CA ASN A 91 24.12 -0.35 0.36
C ASN A 91 23.32 0.75 -0.35
N GLY A 92 22.00 0.79 -0.19
CA GLY A 92 21.11 1.74 -0.87
C GLY A 92 20.88 1.42 -2.35
N LYS A 93 21.20 0.19 -2.80
CA LYS A 93 20.97 -0.23 -4.18
C LYS A 93 19.56 -0.78 -4.34
N PHE A 94 18.85 -0.35 -5.37
CA PHE A 94 17.52 -0.86 -5.71
C PHE A 94 17.51 -2.41 -5.78
N SER A 95 16.54 -3.03 -5.10
CA SER A 95 16.43 -4.48 -5.06
C SER A 95 15.95 -5.03 -6.42
N PRO A 96 16.59 -6.08 -6.98
CA PRO A 96 16.14 -6.72 -8.21
C PRO A 96 14.73 -7.33 -8.14
N THR A 97 14.16 -7.48 -6.94
CA THR A 97 12.79 -7.96 -6.76
C THR A 97 11.80 -6.83 -6.54
N SER A 98 12.24 -5.60 -6.26
CA SER A 98 11.33 -4.51 -5.98
C SER A 98 10.53 -4.14 -7.22
N ASN A 99 9.23 -3.94 -7.04
CA ASN A 99 8.41 -3.23 -8.01
C ASN A 99 8.85 -1.76 -8.13
N PHE A 100 8.47 -1.13 -9.23
CA PHE A 100 8.90 0.21 -9.62
C PHE A 100 7.76 0.99 -10.28
N GLY A 101 8.00 2.24 -10.66
CA GLY A 101 7.07 3.01 -11.48
C GLY A 101 6.73 4.38 -10.90
N ALA A 102 5.87 5.10 -11.62
CA ALA A 102 5.57 6.51 -11.35
C ALA A 102 4.82 6.76 -10.04
N SER A 103 4.30 5.74 -9.35
CA SER A 103 3.68 5.88 -8.04
C SER A 103 4.67 5.78 -6.88
N VAL A 104 5.82 5.12 -7.07
CA VAL A 104 6.87 5.00 -6.05
C VAL A 104 7.45 6.38 -5.77
N ARG A 105 7.61 6.71 -4.49
CA ARG A 105 8.15 8.01 -4.04
C ARG A 105 9.39 7.88 -3.17
N TYR A 106 9.57 6.73 -2.53
CA TYR A 106 10.66 6.48 -1.59
C TYR A 106 11.22 5.08 -1.80
N ALA A 107 12.50 4.90 -1.47
CA ALA A 107 13.15 3.60 -1.35
C ALA A 107 13.64 3.43 0.09
N ALA A 108 13.42 2.25 0.67
CA ALA A 108 13.85 1.91 2.03
C ALA A 108 14.33 0.45 2.10
N PRO A 109 15.23 0.10 3.04
CA PRO A 109 15.70 -1.28 3.24
C PRO A 109 14.65 -2.18 3.91
#